data_AF-A0A817QED1-F1
#
_entry.id   AF-A0A817QED1-F1
#
_cell.length_a   1.000
_cell.length_b   1.000
_cell.length_c   1.000
_cell.angle_alpha   90.00
_cell.angle_beta   90.00
_cell.angle_gamma   90.00
#
_symmetry.space_group_name_H-M   'P 1'
#
loop_
_entity.id
_entity.type
_entity.pdbx_description
1 polymer ?
#
loop_
_entity_poly.entity_id
_entity_poly.type
_entity_poly.pdbx_seq_one_letter_code
_entity_poly.pdbx_strand_id
1 'polypeptide(L)'
;LCINLCSIQDCLSLLDGRLKHLSTLIVVVYGTKNDSTFDHNMDDLPILKCFSLTYNLIEAYDAQVVPLLRRMLYLEELTLYLSINNRAIFVDGTYLYNEILIHMPQLRTFSFYIRTQIDIGNSIHQLSINDIEQTFNKVQYQ
;
A
#
# COMPACT_ATOMS: atom_id res chain seq x y z
N LEU A 1 -16.20 -6.95 2.00
CA LEU A 1 -16.07 -7.21 3.45
C LEU A 1 -15.19 -6.13 4.06
N CYS A 2 -15.60 -5.50 5.17
CA CYS A 2 -14.79 -4.48 5.86
C CYS A 2 -14.29 -5.05 7.20
N ILE A 3 -12.99 -5.00 7.44
CA ILE A 3 -12.36 -5.56 8.64
C ILE A 3 -11.38 -4.55 9.24
N ASN A 4 -11.43 -4.45 10.56
CA ASN A 4 -10.50 -3.68 11.37
C ASN A 4 -9.45 -4.63 11.94
N LEU A 5 -8.18 -4.30 11.73
CA LEU A 5 -7.05 -5.13 12.13
C LEU A 5 -6.09 -4.36 13.03
N CYS A 6 -5.38 -5.09 13.88
CA CYS A 6 -4.37 -4.51 14.76
C CYS A 6 -3.02 -4.39 14.06
N SER A 7 -2.71 -5.31 13.14
CA SER A 7 -1.50 -5.27 12.31
C SER A 7 -1.76 -5.66 10.86
N ILE A 8 -0.78 -5.39 10.01
CA ILE A 8 -0.78 -5.88 8.62
C ILE A 8 -0.55 -7.40 8.56
N GLN A 9 0.07 -7.99 9.59
CA GLN A 9 0.26 -9.44 9.69
C GLN A 9 -1.08 -10.17 9.88
N ASP A 10 -2.02 -9.56 10.60
CA ASP A 10 -3.39 -10.07 10.69
C ASP A 10 -4.06 -10.08 9.32
N CYS A 11 -3.75 -9.10 8.47
CA CYS A 11 -4.30 -9.00 7.11
C CYS A 11 -3.80 -10.16 6.25
N LEU A 12 -2.50 -10.46 6.32
CA LEU A 12 -1.93 -11.62 5.65
C LEU A 12 -2.56 -12.93 6.12
N SER A 13 -2.66 -13.12 7.43
CA SER A 13 -3.26 -14.33 8.03
C SER A 13 -4.71 -14.54 7.59
N LEU A 14 -5.43 -13.43 7.36
CA LEU A 14 -6.79 -13.45 6.83
C LEU A 14 -6.83 -13.86 5.34
N LEU A 15 -5.87 -13.37 4.57
CA LEU A 15 -5.71 -13.68 3.15
C LEU A 15 -5.24 -15.13 2.93
N ASP A 16 -4.40 -15.68 3.81
CA ASP A 16 -3.74 -17.01 3.72
C ASP A 16 -4.67 -18.24 3.86
N GLY A 17 -5.99 -18.10 3.83
CA GLY A 17 -6.81 -19.31 3.87
C GLY A 17 -8.30 -19.15 4.04
N ARG A 18 -8.80 -17.97 4.41
CA ARG A 18 -10.22 -17.81 4.75
C ARG A 18 -11.06 -17.10 3.68
N LEU A 19 -10.43 -16.54 2.64
CA LEU A 19 -11.10 -15.61 1.73
C LEU A 19 -11.00 -15.98 0.25
N LYS A 20 -10.79 -17.26 -0.10
CA LYS A 20 -10.57 -17.72 -1.49
C LYS A 20 -11.68 -17.33 -2.49
N HIS A 21 -12.88 -16.99 -2.03
CA HIS A 21 -14.01 -16.57 -2.86
C HIS A 21 -14.38 -15.09 -2.71
N LEU A 22 -13.62 -14.32 -1.93
CA LEU A 22 -13.91 -12.91 -1.72
C LEU A 22 -13.40 -12.09 -2.91
N SER A 23 -14.28 -11.33 -3.56
CA SER A 23 -13.88 -10.40 -4.63
C SER A 23 -13.42 -9.04 -4.09
N THR A 24 -13.92 -8.62 -2.94
CA THR A 24 -13.74 -7.26 -2.41
C THR A 24 -13.43 -7.27 -0.92
N LEU A 25 -12.27 -6.71 -0.56
CA LEU A 25 -11.80 -6.58 0.82
C LEU A 25 -11.41 -5.13 1.13
N ILE A 26 -11.93 -4.62 2.24
CA ILE A 26 -11.59 -3.31 2.80
C ILE A 26 -10.94 -3.57 4.16
N VAL A 27 -9.73 -3.04 4.35
CA VAL A 27 -8.91 -3.26 5.53
C VAL A 27 -8.55 -1.91 6.15
N VAL A 28 -8.80 -1.78 7.44
CA VAL A 28 -8.33 -0.65 8.23
C VAL A 28 -7.40 -1.17 9.31
N VAL A 29 -6.15 -0.70 9.30
CA VAL A 29 -5.12 -1.08 10.28
C VAL A 29 -4.90 0.09 11.24
N TYR A 30 -5.11 -0.15 12.53
CA TYR A 30 -5.06 0.89 13.57
C TYR A 30 -3.77 0.92 14.39
N GLY A 31 -2.87 -0.05 14.21
CA GLY A 31 -1.60 -0.12 14.94
C GLY A 31 -0.50 0.74 14.30
N THR A 32 0.43 1.27 15.10
CA THR A 32 1.67 1.92 14.63
C THR A 32 2.90 1.07 14.86
N LYS A 33 2.71 -0.23 15.17
CA LYS A 33 3.83 -1.10 15.48
C LYS A 33 4.60 -1.41 14.21
N ASN A 34 5.89 -1.11 14.25
CA ASN A 34 6.87 -1.62 13.29
C ASN A 34 7.00 -3.13 13.50
N ASP A 35 5.99 -3.89 13.06
CA ASP A 35 6.15 -5.33 12.95
C ASP A 35 7.28 -5.60 11.95
N SER A 36 8.18 -6.49 12.38
CA SER A 36 9.37 -6.88 11.64
C SER A 36 9.04 -7.31 10.21
N THR A 37 10.06 -7.16 9.35
CA THR A 37 10.11 -7.47 7.91
C THR A 37 9.21 -8.62 7.46
N PHE A 38 8.49 -8.42 6.35
CA PHE A 38 7.78 -9.47 5.61
C PHE A 38 8.75 -10.61 5.24
N ASP A 39 8.65 -11.76 5.92
CA ASP A 39 9.43 -12.97 5.61
C ASP A 39 8.52 -14.22 5.60
N HIS A 40 7.40 -14.13 4.90
CA HIS A 40 6.51 -15.27 4.70
C HIS A 40 6.35 -15.58 3.21
N ASN A 41 6.93 -16.71 2.81
CA ASN A 41 6.59 -17.47 1.61
C ASN A 41 5.11 -17.86 1.68
N MET A 42 4.24 -17.00 1.18
CA MET A 42 2.83 -17.31 0.98
C MET A 42 2.61 -17.38 -0.54
N ASP A 43 2.47 -18.59 -1.04
CA ASP A 43 2.42 -18.85 -2.48
C ASP A 43 1.06 -18.53 -3.11
N ASP A 44 -0.02 -18.42 -2.33
CA ASP A 44 -1.38 -18.20 -2.85
C ASP A 44 -2.15 -17.12 -2.07
N LEU A 45 -2.07 -15.86 -2.51
CA LEU A 45 -3.07 -14.85 -2.11
C LEU A 45 -4.39 -15.08 -2.86
N PRO A 46 -5.53 -14.78 -2.23
CA PRO A 46 -6.83 -14.88 -2.89
C PRO A 46 -6.89 -13.94 -4.10
N ILE A 47 -7.63 -14.35 -5.13
CA ILE A 47 -7.90 -13.57 -6.34
C ILE A 47 -8.90 -12.45 -5.99
N LEU A 48 -8.41 -11.44 -5.28
CA LEU A 48 -9.18 -10.23 -4.98
C LEU A 48 -9.24 -9.36 -6.24
N LYS A 49 -10.43 -8.83 -6.52
CA LYS A 49 -10.65 -7.83 -7.57
C LYS A 49 -10.54 -6.40 -7.03
N CYS A 50 -11.03 -6.18 -5.81
CA CYS A 50 -11.03 -4.86 -5.18
C CYS A 50 -10.37 -4.94 -3.80
N PHE A 51 -9.42 -4.04 -3.55
CA PHE A 51 -8.75 -3.92 -2.26
C PHE A 51 -8.66 -2.46 -1.82
N SER A 52 -9.00 -2.20 -0.56
CA SER A 52 -8.81 -0.89 0.07
C SER A 52 -8.03 -1.05 1.36
N LEU A 53 -6.99 -0.24 1.54
CA LEU A 53 -6.14 -0.25 2.72
C LEU A 53 -6.10 1.15 3.34
N THR A 54 -6.46 1.23 4.61
CA THR A 54 -6.24 2.42 5.44
C THR A 54 -5.21 2.10 6.51
N TYR A 55 -4.10 2.85 6.55
CA TYR A 55 -3.00 2.54 7.46
C TYR A 55 -2.15 3.79 7.78
N ASN A 56 -1.83 3.97 9.07
CA ASN A 56 -0.89 4.98 9.54
C ASN A 56 0.43 4.29 9.93
N LEU A 57 1.50 4.55 9.17
CA LEU A 57 2.78 3.88 9.28
C LEU A 57 3.87 4.82 9.77
N ILE A 58 4.88 4.24 10.43
CA ILE A 58 6.16 4.88 10.72
C ILE A 58 7.22 4.01 10.05
N GLU A 59 7.93 4.51 9.04
CA GLU A 59 9.01 3.83 8.29
C GLU A 59 8.66 2.54 7.52
N ALA A 60 7.61 1.80 7.90
CA ALA A 60 7.40 0.43 7.47
C ALA A 60 6.74 0.25 6.09
N TYR A 61 6.55 1.33 5.31
CA TYR A 61 5.83 1.25 4.03
C TYR A 61 6.47 0.27 3.03
N ASP A 62 7.78 0.33 2.86
CA ASP A 62 8.49 -0.55 1.89
C ASP A 62 8.61 -1.98 2.38
N ALA A 63 8.71 -2.14 3.69
CA ALA A 63 8.83 -3.46 4.31
C ALA A 63 7.48 -4.18 4.43
N GLN A 64 6.36 -3.45 4.47
CA GLN A 64 5.04 -4.01 4.76
C GLN A 64 4.01 -3.83 3.65
N VAL A 65 3.85 -2.61 3.13
CA VAL A 65 2.77 -2.31 2.20
C VAL A 65 3.15 -2.72 0.78
N VAL A 66 4.37 -2.38 0.34
CA VAL A 66 4.83 -2.72 -1.03
C VAL A 66 4.82 -4.24 -1.28
N PRO A 67 5.36 -5.11 -0.40
CA PRO A 67 5.37 -6.55 -0.65
C PRO A 67 3.97 -7.17 -0.63
N LEU A 68 3.08 -6.68 0.24
CA LEU A 68 1.67 -7.09 0.26
C LEU A 68 0.99 -6.80 -1.07
N LEU A 69 1.12 -5.57 -1.56
CA LEU A 69 0.46 -5.11 -2.77
C LEU A 69 1.02 -5.81 -4.02
N ARG A 70 2.33 -6.00 -4.13
CA ARG A 70 2.98 -6.72 -5.25
C ARG A 70 2.45 -8.13 -5.48
N ARG A 71 1.90 -8.77 -4.45
CA ARG A 71 1.38 -10.13 -4.52
C ARG A 71 -0.10 -10.18 -4.94
N MET A 72 -0.79 -9.05 -5.03
CA MET A 72 -2.18 -8.95 -5.41
C MET A 72 -2.35 -8.72 -6.93
N LEU A 73 -1.81 -9.65 -7.72
CA LEU A 73 -1.67 -9.54 -9.19
C LEU A 73 -3.00 -9.43 -9.96
N TYR A 74 -4.09 -9.87 -9.35
CA TYR A 74 -5.43 -9.92 -9.96
C TYR A 74 -6.33 -8.74 -9.59
N LEU A 75 -5.81 -7.76 -8.85
CA LEU A 75 -6.58 -6.57 -8.51
C LEU A 75 -6.96 -5.80 -9.76
N GLU A 76 -8.24 -5.48 -9.87
CA GLU A 76 -8.82 -4.57 -10.85
C GLU A 76 -8.96 -3.16 -10.24
N GLU A 77 -9.18 -3.07 -8.93
CA GLU A 77 -9.36 -1.81 -8.20
C GLU A 77 -8.54 -1.79 -6.90
N LEU A 78 -7.77 -0.71 -6.72
CA LEU A 78 -6.96 -0.47 -5.52
C LEU A 78 -7.23 0.92 -4.97
N THR A 79 -7.57 1.01 -3.69
CA THR A 79 -7.66 2.27 -2.96
C THR A 79 -6.71 2.30 -1.77
N LEU A 80 -5.86 3.32 -1.68
CA LEU A 80 -4.91 3.48 -0.57
C LEU A 80 -5.19 4.76 0.22
N TYR A 81 -5.37 4.64 1.54
CA TYR A 81 -5.45 5.75 2.49
C TYR A 81 -4.28 5.64 3.47
N LEU A 82 -3.15 6.26 3.14
CA LEU A 82 -1.92 6.06 3.89
C LEU A 82 -1.40 7.36 4.49
N SER A 83 -0.99 7.28 5.74
CA SER A 83 -0.17 8.31 6.39
C SER A 83 1.17 7.68 6.72
N ILE A 84 2.24 8.11 6.05
CA ILE A 84 3.57 7.49 6.16
C ILE A 84 4.50 8.51 6.80
N ASN A 85 4.97 8.21 8.01
CA ASN A 85 5.83 9.09 8.77
C ASN A 85 7.28 8.58 8.80
N ASN A 86 8.20 9.52 9.00
CA ASN A 86 9.63 9.28 9.19
C ASN A 86 10.31 8.50 8.06
N ARG A 87 9.91 8.74 6.82
CA ARG A 87 10.52 8.08 5.66
C ARG A 87 11.75 8.87 5.20
N ALA A 88 12.77 8.18 4.68
CA ALA A 88 13.96 8.85 4.13
C ALA A 88 13.77 9.42 2.72
N ILE A 89 12.83 8.89 1.93
CA ILE A 89 12.62 9.21 0.51
C ILE A 89 11.13 9.46 0.24
N PHE A 90 10.79 10.37 -0.66
CA PHE A 90 9.39 10.66 -0.98
C PHE A 90 8.70 9.49 -1.69
N VAL A 91 7.43 9.28 -1.37
CA VAL A 91 6.56 8.43 -2.19
C VAL A 91 5.94 9.34 -3.23
N ASP A 92 6.57 9.42 -4.40
CA ASP A 92 6.04 10.13 -5.55
C ASP A 92 5.35 9.18 -6.54
N GLY A 93 4.81 9.72 -7.63
CA GLY A 93 4.12 8.95 -8.65
C GLY A 93 5.04 7.96 -9.37
N THR A 94 6.31 8.29 -9.57
CA THR A 94 7.30 7.39 -10.17
C THR A 94 7.59 6.21 -9.25
N TYR A 95 7.71 6.47 -7.96
CA TYR A 95 7.84 5.44 -6.94
C TYR A 95 6.63 4.51 -6.94
N LEU A 96 5.42 5.07 -6.88
CA LEU A 96 4.18 4.28 -6.89
C LEU A 96 4.07 3.41 -8.16
N TYR A 97 4.45 3.96 -9.31
CA TYR A 97 4.44 3.21 -10.55
C TYR A 97 5.42 2.03 -10.53
N ASN A 98 6.69 2.30 -10.20
CA ASN A 98 7.75 1.30 -10.22
C ASN A 98 7.57 0.21 -9.15
N GLU A 99 7.08 0.57 -7.98
CA GLU A 99 7.02 -0.36 -6.85
C GLU A 99 5.67 -1.09 -6.73
N ILE A 100 4.59 -0.50 -7.27
CA ILE A 100 3.23 -1.05 -7.13
C ILE A 100 2.61 -1.29 -8.50
N LEU A 101 2.40 -0.24 -9.31
CA LEU A 101 1.51 -0.31 -10.46
C LEU A 101 2.02 -1.25 -11.57
N ILE A 102 3.33 -1.26 -11.84
CA ILE A 102 3.93 -2.13 -12.86
C ILE A 102 3.72 -3.63 -12.54
N HIS A 103 3.48 -3.97 -11.27
CA HIS A 103 3.25 -5.35 -10.83
C HIS A 103 1.77 -5.74 -10.82
N MET A 104 0.85 -4.85 -11.19
CA MET A 104 -0.59 -5.10 -11.15
C MET A 104 -1.21 -4.98 -12.57
N PRO A 105 -0.98 -5.98 -13.44
CA PRO A 105 -1.36 -5.89 -14.85
C PRO A 105 -2.88 -5.84 -15.09
N GLN A 106 -3.68 -6.24 -14.11
CA GLN A 106 -5.14 -6.21 -14.19
C GLN A 106 -5.75 -4.91 -13.64
N LEU A 107 -4.93 -4.02 -13.06
CA LEU A 107 -5.41 -2.83 -12.36
C LEU A 107 -5.95 -1.81 -13.35
N ARG A 108 -7.23 -1.46 -13.19
CA ARG A 108 -7.95 -0.49 -14.02
C ARG A 108 -8.22 0.80 -13.26
N THR A 109 -8.32 0.72 -11.95
CA THR A 109 -8.61 1.86 -11.10
C THR A 109 -7.65 1.88 -9.92
N PHE A 110 -6.86 2.93 -9.86
CA PHE A 110 -6.00 3.23 -8.72
C PHE A 110 -6.42 4.57 -8.12
N SER A 111 -6.85 4.54 -6.87
CA SER A 111 -7.16 5.73 -6.08
C SER A 111 -6.24 5.77 -4.88
N PHE A 112 -5.68 6.93 -4.58
CA PHE A 112 -4.76 7.05 -3.45
C PHE A 112 -4.96 8.37 -2.73
N TYR A 113 -4.83 8.31 -1.41
CA TYR A 113 -4.89 9.43 -0.47
C TYR A 113 -3.69 9.25 0.46
N ILE A 114 -2.50 9.46 -0.11
CA ILE A 114 -1.23 9.25 0.56
C ILE A 114 -0.72 10.59 1.07
N ARG A 115 -0.31 10.63 2.33
CA ARG A 115 0.46 11.71 2.91
C ARG A 115 1.79 11.14 3.38
N THR A 116 2.89 11.81 3.03
CA THR A 116 4.22 11.40 3.47
C THR A 116 4.90 12.50 4.26
N GLN A 117 5.60 12.11 5.30
CA GLN A 117 6.46 12.98 6.09
C GLN A 117 7.89 12.45 6.08
N ILE A 118 8.83 13.33 5.72
CA ILE A 118 10.27 13.08 5.68
C ILE A 118 10.96 13.99 6.67
N ASP A 119 11.96 13.44 7.37
CA ASP A 119 12.91 14.22 8.17
C ASP A 119 14.22 14.36 7.39
N ILE A 120 14.58 15.60 7.02
CA ILE A 120 15.86 15.92 6.40
C ILE A 120 16.58 16.93 7.29
N GLY A 121 17.60 16.47 8.01
CA GLY A 121 18.50 17.35 8.77
C GLY A 121 17.78 18.31 9.73
N ASN A 122 16.83 17.78 10.51
CA ASN A 122 15.95 18.49 11.45
C ASN A 122 14.81 19.30 10.83
N SER A 123 14.57 19.18 9.52
CA SER A 123 13.42 19.78 8.85
C SER A 123 12.39 18.72 8.48
N ILE A 124 11.15 18.95 8.90
CA ILE A 124 10.03 18.08 8.54
C ILE A 124 9.44 18.58 7.22
N HIS A 125 9.53 17.74 6.19
CA HIS A 125 8.91 17.96 4.90
C HIS A 125 7.69 17.05 4.75
N GLN A 126 6.56 17.62 4.31
CA GLN A 126 5.33 16.87 4.07
C GLN A 126 4.94 16.97 2.60
N LEU A 127 4.61 15.82 1.98
CA LEU A 127 3.93 15.79 0.69
C LEU A 127 2.50 15.31 0.86
N SER A 128 1.62 16.00 0.14
CA SER A 128 0.22 15.68 0.01
C SER A 128 -0.05 14.90 -1.27
N ILE A 129 -1.28 14.38 -1.39
CA ILE A 129 -1.80 13.76 -2.60
C ILE A 129 -1.56 14.64 -3.85
N ASN A 130 -1.78 15.95 -3.75
CA ASN A 130 -1.64 16.88 -4.88
C ASN A 130 -0.20 16.92 -5.40
N ASP A 131 0.79 16.83 -4.50
CA ASP A 131 2.20 16.84 -4.86
C ASP A 131 2.57 15.56 -5.61
N ILE A 132 2.03 14.42 -5.16
CA ILE A 132 2.23 13.11 -5.79
C ILE A 132 1.56 13.07 -7.18
N GLU A 133 0.32 13.54 -7.30
CA GLU A 133 -0.40 13.62 -8.59
C GLU A 133 0.37 14.43 -9.64
N GLN A 134 1.02 15.53 -9.24
CA GLN A 134 1.83 16.33 -10.16
C GLN A 134 3.05 15.58 -10.71
N THR A 135 3.59 14.61 -9.97
CA THR A 135 4.71 13.79 -10.43
C THR A 135 4.27 12.70 -11.40
N PHE A 136 3.00 12.25 -11.36
CA PHE A 136 2.47 11.36 -12.39
C PHE A 136 2.47 12.03 -13.77
N ASN A 137 2.06 13.30 -13.84
CA ASN A 137 1.94 14.02 -15.12
C ASN A 137 3.27 14.39 -15.78
N LYS A 138 4.39 14.30 -15.06
CA LYS A 138 5.73 14.60 -15.57
C LYS A 138 6.40 13.39 -16.25
N VAL A 139 5.87 12.20 -16.03
CA VAL A 139 6.37 10.96 -16.61
C VAL A 139 5.31 10.44 -17.56
N GLN A 140 5.62 10.37 -18.86
CA GLN A 140 4.74 9.72 -19.83
C GLN A 140 4.78 8.21 -19.56
N TYR A 141 3.89 7.72 -18.70
CA TYR A 141 3.65 6.29 -18.54
C TYR A 141 2.94 5.80 -19.81
N GLN A 142 3.71 5.15 -20.69
CA GLN A 142 3.24 4.51 -21.92
C GLN A 142 2.95 3.03 -21.69
#